data_AF-A0AAD9N2U0-F1
#
_entry.id   AF-A0AAD9N2U0-F1
#
_cell.length_a   1.000
_cell.length_b   1.000
_cell.length_c   1.000
_cell.angle_alpha   90.00
_cell.angle_beta   90.00
_cell.angle_gamma   90.00
#
_symmetry.space_group_name_H-M   'P 1'
#
loop_
_entity.id
_entity.type
_entity.pdbx_description
1 polymer ?
#
loop_
_entity_poly.entity_id
_entity_poly.type
_entity_poly.pdbx_seq_one_letter_code
_entity_poly.pdbx_strand_id
1 'polypeptide(L)'
;MKLDLYYQDCENICVTFATIPNFSEFYIELEGNNEGVECLRLLNEIIADFDNVSGYILPCISIGPAVAGVIGARKPQYDIWGNTVNVASRMDSTGKPDHIQVTKDVYSILAEHGYVLECRGMVSIKGKGEMLTYFLLGKP
;
A
#
# COMPACT_ATOMS: atom_id res chain seq x y z
N MET A 1 5.15 -29.00 22.97
CA MET A 1 5.98 -28.01 22.26
C MET A 1 5.26 -26.67 22.39
N LYS A 2 5.79 -25.73 23.18
CA LYS A 2 5.22 -24.39 23.31
C LYS A 2 5.54 -23.68 21.99
N LEU A 3 4.54 -23.18 21.28
CA LEU A 3 4.79 -22.36 20.10
C LEU A 3 5.24 -21.01 20.65
N ASP A 4 6.54 -20.75 20.65
CA ASP A 4 7.02 -19.43 21.04
C ASP A 4 6.54 -18.43 19.97
N LEU A 5 5.73 -17.47 20.41
CA LEU A 5 5.22 -16.41 19.55
C LEU A 5 6.41 -15.55 19.11
N TYR A 6 6.65 -15.48 17.80
CA TYR A 6 7.64 -14.57 17.25
C TYR A 6 7.02 -13.19 17.04
N TYR A 7 7.64 -12.17 17.63
CA TYR A 7 7.37 -10.77 17.32
C TYR A 7 8.65 -9.96 17.37
N GLN A 8 8.67 -8.84 16.64
CA GLN A 8 9.79 -7.92 16.59
C GLN A 8 9.27 -6.48 16.46
N ASP A 9 9.80 -5.59 17.29
CA ASP A 9 9.60 -4.14 17.17
C ASP A 9 10.50 -3.60 16.05
N CYS A 10 9.90 -2.85 15.13
CA CYS A 10 10.59 -2.23 14.00
C CYS A 10 10.39 -0.72 14.05
N GLU A 11 11.46 0.03 14.32
CA GLU A 11 11.38 1.49 14.49
C GLU A 11 11.17 2.24 13.17
N ASN A 12 11.80 1.76 12.09
CA ASN A 12 11.80 2.42 10.78
C ASN A 12 11.40 1.42 9.70
N ILE A 13 10.09 1.36 9.40
CA ILE A 13 9.59 0.62 8.24
C ILE A 13 8.98 1.56 7.23
N CYS A 14 9.02 1.17 5.96
CA CYS A 14 8.27 1.78 4.87
C CYS A 14 7.13 0.83 4.50
N VAL A 15 5.90 1.33 4.49
CA VAL A 15 4.71 0.57 4.13
C VAL A 15 4.06 1.22 2.92
N THR A 16 3.79 0.41 1.91
CA THR A 16 3.05 0.80 0.71
C THR A 16 1.73 0.03 0.66
N PHE A 17 0.63 0.74 0.47
CA PHE A 17 -0.63 0.16 0.03
C PHE A 17 -0.87 0.50 -1.43
N ALA A 18 -1.49 -0.41 -2.16
CA ALA A 18 -1.68 -0.33 -3.59
C ALA A 18 -3.06 -0.88 -3.92
N THR A 19 -3.93 -0.03 -4.45
CA THR A 19 -5.25 -0.43 -4.95
C THR A 19 -5.29 -0.44 -6.47
N ILE A 20 -5.91 -1.47 -7.04
CA ILE A 20 -6.29 -1.55 -8.46
C ILE A 20 -7.73 -0.98 -8.57
N PRO A 21 -7.90 0.22 -9.13
CA PRO A 21 -9.23 0.84 -9.23
C PRO A 21 -10.14 0.04 -10.16
N ASN A 22 -11.44 0.06 -9.88
CA ASN A 22 -12.50 -0.51 -10.73
C ASN A 22 -12.38 -2.03 -11.02
N PHE A 23 -11.55 -2.78 -10.28
CA PHE A 23 -11.46 -4.24 -10.48
C PHE A 23 -12.80 -4.94 -10.25
N SER A 24 -13.63 -4.45 -9.32
CA SER A 24 -14.97 -4.99 -9.09
C SER A 24 -15.92 -4.78 -10.26
N GLU A 25 -15.73 -3.73 -11.07
CA GLU A 25 -16.52 -3.50 -12.28
C GLU A 25 -16.02 -4.36 -13.45
N PHE A 26 -14.72 -4.69 -13.44
CA PHE A 26 -14.09 -5.60 -14.38
C PHE A 26 -14.41 -7.08 -14.08
N TYR A 27 -14.60 -7.43 -12.81
CA TYR A 27 -14.92 -8.80 -12.39
C TYR A 27 -16.37 -9.14 -12.69
N ILE A 28 -16.57 -10.10 -13.62
CA ILE A 28 -17.91 -10.60 -13.96
C ILE A 28 -17.89 -12.13 -13.97
N GLU A 29 -18.75 -12.72 -13.13
CA GLU A 29 -19.02 -14.16 -13.07
C GLU A 29 -20.08 -14.54 -14.12
N LEU A 30 -19.63 -14.85 -15.34
CA LEU A 30 -20.48 -15.39 -16.41
C LEU A 30 -19.99 -16.79 -16.79
N GLU A 31 -20.91 -17.69 -17.15
CA GLU A 31 -20.58 -19.03 -17.67
C GLU A 31 -19.64 -18.94 -18.90
N GLY A 32 -19.79 -17.89 -19.72
CA GLY A 32 -18.92 -17.62 -20.88
C GLY A 32 -17.52 -17.09 -20.54
N ASN A 33 -17.21 -16.82 -19.27
CA ASN A 33 -15.93 -16.32 -18.76
C ASN A 33 -15.32 -17.25 -17.70
N ASN A 34 -15.63 -18.56 -17.76
CA ASN A 34 -15.20 -19.56 -16.78
C ASN A 34 -15.46 -19.10 -15.33
N GLU A 35 -16.64 -18.55 -15.03
CA GLU A 35 -17.02 -18.11 -13.68
C GLU A 35 -16.03 -17.06 -13.08
N GLY A 36 -15.42 -16.23 -13.92
CA GLY A 36 -14.51 -15.16 -13.48
C GLY A 36 -13.06 -15.62 -13.24
N VAL A 37 -12.72 -16.87 -13.55
CA VAL A 37 -11.35 -17.42 -13.41
C VAL A 37 -10.33 -16.63 -14.25
N GLU A 38 -10.70 -16.15 -15.44
CA GLU A 38 -9.79 -15.34 -16.26
C GLU A 38 -9.49 -13.97 -15.65
N CYS A 39 -10.45 -13.37 -14.93
CA CYS A 39 -10.21 -12.13 -14.19
C CYS A 39 -9.21 -12.34 -13.04
N LEU A 40 -9.28 -13.50 -12.38
CA LEU A 40 -8.32 -13.90 -11.34
C LEU A 40 -6.94 -14.21 -11.92
N ARG A 41 -6.86 -14.80 -13.11
CA ARG A 41 -5.60 -15.04 -13.82
C ARG A 41 -4.91 -13.72 -14.16
N LEU A 42 -5.65 -12.75 -14.70
CA LEU A 42 -5.13 -11.41 -14.95
C LEU A 42 -4.66 -10.73 -13.67
N LEU A 43 -5.44 -10.81 -12.58
CA LEU A 43 -5.03 -10.27 -11.29
C LEU A 43 -3.72 -10.90 -10.79
N ASN A 44 -3.58 -12.22 -10.94
CA ASN A 44 -2.36 -12.93 -10.55
C ASN A 44 -1.15 -12.52 -11.41
N GLU A 45 -1.35 -12.29 -12.71
CA GLU A 45 -0.33 -11.73 -13.61
C GLU A 45 0.08 -10.31 -13.17
N ILE A 46 -0.88 -9.44 -12.86
CA ILE A 46 -0.60 -8.07 -12.34
C ILE A 46 0.19 -8.12 -11.04
N ILE A 47 -0.17 -9.01 -10.10
CA ILE A 47 0.53 -9.17 -8.82
C ILE A 47 1.94 -9.72 -9.04
N ALA A 48 2.11 -10.69 -9.93
CA ALA A 48 3.42 -11.25 -10.27
C ALA A 48 4.34 -10.22 -10.94
N ASP A 49 3.76 -9.31 -11.73
CA ASP A 49 4.47 -8.24 -12.44
C ASP A 49 4.53 -6.92 -11.66
N PHE A 50 4.14 -6.88 -10.38
CA PHE A 50 4.08 -5.64 -9.59
C PHE A 50 5.43 -4.89 -9.53
N ASP A 51 6.55 -5.60 -9.65
CA ASP A 51 7.89 -5.00 -9.75
C ASP A 51 8.10 -4.16 -11.03
N ASN A 52 7.30 -4.39 -12.07
CA ASN A 52 7.39 -3.77 -13.40
C ASN A 52 6.25 -2.79 -13.70
N VAL A 53 5.18 -2.75 -12.89
CA VAL A 53 3.97 -1.95 -13.16
C VAL A 53 3.99 -0.62 -12.41
N SER A 54 4.27 0.47 -13.14
CA SER A 54 4.20 1.83 -12.61
C SER A 54 2.87 2.56 -12.93
N GLY A 55 1.91 1.92 -13.61
CA GLY A 55 0.91 2.64 -14.42
C GLY A 55 -0.59 2.44 -14.13
N TYR A 56 -1.00 1.65 -13.13
CA TYR A 56 -2.45 1.44 -12.85
C TYR A 56 -2.79 1.32 -11.37
N ILE A 57 -1.85 1.67 -10.51
CA ILE A 57 -1.91 1.39 -9.08
C ILE A 57 -1.93 2.72 -8.34
N LEU A 58 -2.60 2.74 -7.20
CA LEU A 58 -2.67 3.87 -6.27
C LEU A 58 -1.63 3.69 -5.14
N PRO A 59 -0.30 3.81 -5.35
CA PRO A 59 0.62 3.54 -4.26
C PRO A 59 0.61 4.69 -3.24
N CYS A 60 0.36 4.33 -1.99
CA CYS A 60 0.42 5.23 -0.84
C CYS A 60 1.52 4.82 0.12
N ILE A 61 2.48 5.71 0.38
CA ILE A 61 3.69 5.40 1.15
C ILE A 61 3.68 6.12 2.51
N SER A 62 3.85 5.36 3.59
CA SER A 62 4.07 5.88 4.94
C SER A 62 5.29 5.23 5.59
N ILE A 63 6.02 6.01 6.39
CA ILE A 63 7.18 5.54 7.15
C ILE A 63 6.93 5.76 8.64
N GLY A 64 7.42 4.84 9.47
CA GLY A 64 7.42 4.96 10.92
C GLY A 64 7.46 3.60 11.62
N PRO A 65 7.15 3.54 12.92
CA PRO A 65 7.26 2.32 13.71
C PRO A 65 6.11 1.34 13.48
N ALA A 66 6.42 0.05 13.58
CA ALA A 66 5.46 -1.05 13.57
C ALA A 66 5.99 -2.26 14.33
N VAL A 67 5.11 -3.23 14.58
CA VAL A 67 5.43 -4.52 15.15
C VAL A 67 5.20 -5.58 14.08
N ALA A 68 6.20 -6.40 13.81
CA ALA A 68 6.08 -7.58 12.97
C ALA A 68 5.92 -8.83 13.83
N GLY A 69 5.25 -9.87 13.33
CA GLY A 69 5.17 -11.14 14.05
C GLY A 69 4.53 -12.27 13.27
N VAL A 70 4.53 -13.46 13.85
CA VAL A 70 3.88 -14.66 13.29
C VAL A 70 2.69 -15.05 14.14
N ILE A 71 1.52 -15.13 13.52
CA ILE A 71 0.27 -15.58 14.14
C ILE A 71 -0.14 -16.96 13.64
N GLY A 72 -0.78 -17.75 14.50
CA GLY A 72 -1.36 -19.05 14.15
C GLY A 72 -0.42 -20.25 14.38
N ALA A 73 -0.92 -21.26 15.10
CA ALA A 73 -0.12 -22.42 15.48
C ALA A 73 -0.06 -23.54 14.43
N ARG A 74 -1.10 -23.67 13.59
CA ARG A 74 -1.19 -24.71 12.54
C ARG A 74 -0.92 -24.18 11.14
N LYS A 75 -1.18 -22.90 10.92
CA LYS A 75 -0.96 -22.17 9.66
C LYS A 75 -0.33 -20.84 10.01
N PRO A 76 0.99 -20.79 10.27
CA PRO A 76 1.67 -19.57 10.65
C PRO A 76 1.57 -18.54 9.52
N GLN A 77 1.17 -17.32 9.85
CA GLN A 77 1.11 -16.17 8.94
C GLN A 77 1.96 -15.05 9.52
N TYR A 78 2.89 -14.53 8.72
CA TYR A 78 3.63 -13.34 9.07
C TYR A 78 2.79 -12.11 8.76
N ASP A 79 2.74 -11.16 9.68
CA ASP A 79 1.93 -9.95 9.55
C ASP A 79 2.59 -8.77 10.29
N ILE A 80 2.20 -7.55 9.93
CA ILE A 80 2.70 -6.30 10.51
C ILE A 80 1.55 -5.44 11.02
N TRP A 81 1.72 -4.88 12.22
CA TRP A 81 0.72 -4.02 12.86
C TRP A 81 1.36 -2.73 13.33
N GLY A 82 0.65 -1.62 13.19
CA GLY A 82 1.16 -0.35 13.68
C GLY A 82 0.37 0.84 13.19
N ASN A 83 0.67 1.99 13.76
CA ASN A 83 0.08 3.23 13.31
C ASN A 83 0.50 3.56 11.87
N THR A 84 1.75 3.29 11.49
CA THR A 84 2.26 3.47 10.13
C THR A 84 1.44 2.67 9.10
N VAL A 85 1.14 1.40 9.41
CA VAL A 85 0.30 0.53 8.57
C VAL A 85 -1.11 1.11 8.43
N ASN A 86 -1.70 1.57 9.53
CA ASN A 86 -3.03 2.19 9.53
C ASN A 86 -3.07 3.50 8.71
N VAL A 87 -2.02 4.33 8.79
CA VAL A 87 -1.93 5.57 8.00
C VAL A 87 -1.80 5.26 6.52
N ALA A 88 -0.90 4.34 6.13
CA ALA A 88 -0.72 3.93 4.74
C ALA A 88 -2.03 3.39 4.14
N SER A 89 -2.70 2.47 4.85
CA SER A 89 -3.99 1.90 4.43
C SER A 89 -5.09 2.95 4.26
N ARG A 90 -5.18 3.93 5.17
CA ARG A 90 -6.22 4.97 5.07
C ARG A 90 -5.87 6.03 4.03
N MET A 91 -4.59 6.32 3.80
CA MET A 91 -4.17 7.19 2.71
C MET A 91 -4.57 6.63 1.35
N ASP A 92 -4.47 5.32 1.16
CA ASP A 92 -4.82 4.63 -0.09
C ASP A 92 -6.25 4.94 -0.55
N SER A 93 -7.20 5.02 0.39
CA SER A 93 -8.59 5.42 0.09
C SER A 93 -8.76 6.83 -0.48
N THR A 94 -7.74 7.69 -0.35
CA THR A 94 -7.69 9.05 -0.89
C THR A 94 -6.70 9.19 -2.05
N GLY A 95 -6.04 8.11 -2.44
CA GLY A 95 -5.10 8.06 -3.56
C GLY A 95 -5.74 8.51 -4.87
N LYS A 96 -4.92 8.98 -5.81
CA LYS A 96 -5.36 9.32 -7.17
C LYS A 96 -4.69 8.40 -8.18
N PRO A 97 -5.41 7.91 -9.21
CA PRO A 97 -4.81 7.08 -10.25
C PRO A 97 -3.58 7.75 -10.85
N ASP A 98 -2.58 6.95 -11.19
CA ASP A 98 -1.32 7.38 -11.79
C ASP A 98 -0.46 8.31 -10.91
N HIS A 99 -0.79 8.42 -9.62
CA HIS A 99 -0.01 9.22 -8.68
C HIS A 99 0.41 8.38 -7.48
N ILE A 100 1.67 8.54 -7.09
CA ILE A 100 2.20 7.99 -5.85
C ILE A 100 2.01 9.03 -4.75
N GLN A 101 1.10 8.77 -3.81
CA GLN A 101 0.86 9.67 -2.69
C GLN A 101 1.76 9.33 -1.51
N VAL A 102 2.38 10.35 -0.91
CA VAL A 102 3.29 10.18 0.22
C VAL A 102 2.96 11.12 1.37
N THR A 103 3.30 10.70 2.59
CA THR A 103 3.26 11.55 3.79
C THR A 103 4.39 12.59 3.79
N LYS A 104 4.27 13.62 4.64
CA LYS A 104 5.31 14.64 4.83
C LYS A 104 6.68 14.08 5.24
N ASP A 105 6.71 13.04 6.06
CA ASP A 105 7.96 12.44 6.52
C ASP A 105 8.70 11.77 5.35
N VAL A 106 7.96 11.05 4.50
CA VAL A 106 8.48 10.46 3.26
C VAL A 106 8.94 11.54 2.28
N TYR A 107 8.17 12.64 2.14
CA TYR A 107 8.57 13.79 1.32
C TYR A 107 9.94 14.32 1.71
N SER A 108 10.18 14.50 3.02
CA SER A 108 11.44 15.09 3.53
C SER A 108 12.63 14.22 3.13
N ILE A 109 12.51 12.90 3.28
CA ILE A 109 13.55 11.94 2.89
C ILE A 109 13.76 11.94 1.37
N LEU A 110 12.69 11.87 0.58
CA LEU A 110 12.80 11.80 -0.88
C LEU A 110 13.36 13.09 -1.50
N ALA A 111 12.98 14.25 -0.95
CA ALA A 111 13.50 15.55 -1.39
C ALA A 111 15.01 15.66 -1.14
N GLU A 112 15.51 15.18 0.00
CA GLU A 112 16.96 15.10 0.29
C GLU A 112 17.72 14.23 -0.72
N HIS A 113 17.06 13.23 -1.29
CA HIS A 113 17.63 12.31 -2.30
C HIS A 113 17.39 12.77 -3.75
N GLY A 114 16.92 14.00 -3.96
CA GLY A 114 16.77 14.62 -5.28
C GLY A 114 15.54 14.16 -6.07
N TYR A 115 14.54 13.57 -5.41
CA TYR A 115 13.25 13.31 -6.06
C TYR A 115 12.40 14.58 -6.13
N VAL A 116 11.65 14.73 -7.22
CA VAL A 116 10.67 15.80 -7.41
C VAL A 116 9.33 15.36 -6.85
N LEU A 117 8.77 16.17 -5.97
CA LEU A 117 7.45 15.95 -5.39
C LEU A 117 6.61 17.23 -5.48
N GLU A 118 5.31 17.07 -5.69
CA GLU A 118 4.32 18.14 -5.71
C GLU A 118 3.49 18.13 -4.43
N CYS A 119 3.22 19.29 -3.85
CA CYS A 119 2.33 19.41 -2.70
C CYS A 119 0.87 19.17 -3.14
N ARG A 120 0.26 18.09 -2.67
CA ARG A 120 -1.17 17.81 -2.88
C ARG A 120 -2.05 18.70 -1.99
N GLY A 121 -1.56 19.04 -0.80
CA GLY A 121 -2.29 19.81 0.21
C GLY A 121 -2.83 18.96 1.36
N MET A 122 -3.75 19.54 2.13
CA MET A 122 -4.40 18.87 3.25
C MET A 122 -5.44 17.87 2.74
N VAL A 123 -5.38 16.65 3.24
CA VAL A 123 -6.32 15.58 2.94
C VAL A 123 -6.87 15.02 4.24
N SER A 124 -8.21 14.92 4.30
CA SER A 124 -8.90 14.33 5.43
C SER A 124 -8.72 12.82 5.47
N ILE A 125 -8.03 12.32 6.48
CA ILE A 125 -7.78 10.89 6.68
C ILE A 125 -8.58 10.43 7.89
N LYS A 126 -9.40 9.38 7.69
CA LYS A 126 -10.30 8.84 8.71
C LYS A 126 -9.55 8.55 10.01
N GLY A 127 -9.99 9.12 11.13
CA GLY A 127 -9.37 8.92 12.45
C GLY A 127 -7.97 9.51 12.62
N LYS A 128 -7.49 10.32 11.66
CA LYS A 128 -6.26 11.11 11.76
C LYS A 128 -6.51 12.62 11.63
N GLY A 129 -7.62 13.01 11.01
CA GLY A 129 -7.91 14.41 10.70
C GLY A 129 -7.24 14.83 9.41
N GLU A 130 -6.97 16.13 9.27
CA GLU A 130 -6.28 16.68 8.11
C GLU A 130 -4.78 16.36 8.16
N MET A 131 -4.26 15.78 7.08
CA MET A 131 -2.83 15.49 6.93
C MET A 131 -2.31 16.14 5.64
N LEU A 132 -1.13 16.74 5.73
CA LEU A 132 -0.44 17.27 4.56
C LEU A 132 0.18 16.13 3.76
N THR A 133 -0.11 16.09 2.47
CA THR A 133 0.29 15.01 1.56
C THR A 133 0.95 15.56 0.30
N TYR A 134 1.71 14.71 -0.38
CA TYR A 134 2.48 15.04 -1.57
C TYR A 134 2.31 13.95 -2.63
N PHE A 135 2.50 14.31 -3.90
CA PHE A 135 2.65 13.36 -4.99
C PHE A 135 4.11 13.26 -5.39
N LEU A 136 4.63 12.05 -5.52
CA LEU A 136 5.97 11.80 -6.07
C LEU A 136 5.89 11.82 -7.61
N LEU A 137 6.67 12.71 -8.23
CA LEU A 137 6.72 12.88 -9.69
C LEU A 137 7.87 12.11 -10.35
N GLY A 138 8.92 11.77 -9.60
CA GLY A 138 10.07 11.00 -10.08
C GLY A 138 11.41 11.67 -9.77
N LYS A 139 12.44 11.37 -10.56
CA LYS A 139 13.72 12.11 -10.56
C LYS A 139 13.75 13.06 -11.76
N PRO A 140 14.40 14.24 -11.63
CA PRO A 140 14.57 15.16 -12.74
C PRO A 140 15.46 14.58 -13.84
#